data_AF-A0A453M7E7-F1
#
_entry.id   AF-A0A453M7E7-F1
#
_cell.length_a   1.000
_cell.length_b   1.000
_cell.length_c   1.000
_cell.angle_alpha   90.00
_cell.angle_beta   90.00
_cell.angle_gamma   90.00
#
_symmetry.space_group_name_H-M   'P 1'
#
loop_
_entity.id
_entity.type
_entity.pdbx_description
1 polymer ?
#
loop_
_entity_poly.entity_id
_entity_poly.type
_entity_poly.pdbx_seq_one_letter_code
_entity_poly.pdbx_strand_id
1 'polypeptide(L)'
;WALMTLLDPANSFANLVYVGYSGDFNSAFTITRKRRVDRKKQQTQRNVFQCYVFGPKGSGKTALLQSFLGRQPSDALPTNSDRFAANTVEPSDGTRKTLVLREIPEGDVRSLLNNKESLAPCDAAVFVY
;
A
#
# COMPACT_ATOMS: atom_id res chain seq x y z
N TRP A 1 11.03 2.94 -0.85
CA TRP A 1 11.30 1.63 -1.47
C TRP A 1 10.14 0.66 -1.35
N ALA A 2 9.66 0.27 -0.16
CA ALA A 2 8.57 -0.72 0.00
C ALA A 2 7.32 -0.48 -0.87
N LEU A 3 6.80 0.76 -0.92
CA LEU A 3 5.68 1.14 -1.79
C LEU A 3 5.99 0.88 -3.27
N MET A 4 7.16 1.32 -3.73
CA MET A 4 7.58 1.14 -5.12
C MET A 4 7.73 -0.34 -5.47
N THR A 5 8.38 -1.12 -4.60
CA THR A 5 8.53 -2.57 -4.81
C THR A 5 7.18 -3.29 -4.81
N LEU A 6 6.21 -2.82 -4.04
CA LEU A 6 4.86 -3.38 -4.03
C LEU A 6 4.11 -3.11 -5.35
N LEU A 7 4.24 -1.90 -5.89
CA LEU A 7 3.51 -1.46 -7.10
C LEU A 7 4.20 -1.90 -8.40
N ASP A 8 5.52 -1.79 -8.44
CA ASP A 8 6.35 -2.07 -9.61
C ASP A 8 7.73 -2.62 -9.18
N PRO A 9 7.83 -3.95 -8.97
CA PRO A 9 9.08 -4.60 -8.60
C PRO A 9 10.19 -4.41 -9.65
N ALA A 10 9.84 -4.32 -10.93
CA ALA A 10 10.81 -4.19 -12.02
C ALA A 10 11.47 -2.81 -12.01
N ASN A 11 10.67 -1.75 -11.85
CA ASN A 11 11.20 -0.40 -11.65
C ASN A 11 11.98 -0.28 -10.34
N SER A 12 11.53 -0.95 -9.28
CA SER A 12 12.30 -1.02 -8.03
C SER A 12 13.68 -1.67 -8.23
N PHE A 13 13.78 -2.71 -9.06
CA PHE A 13 15.05 -3.35 -9.40
C PHE A 13 15.94 -2.42 -10.23
N ALA A 14 15.39 -1.80 -11.28
CA ALA A 14 16.13 -0.86 -12.12
C ALA A 14 16.71 0.31 -11.30
N ASN A 15 15.94 0.84 -10.34
CA ASN A 15 16.39 1.89 -9.45
C ASN A 15 17.52 1.43 -8.51
N LEU A 16 17.52 0.17 -8.05
CA LEU A 16 18.65 -0.37 -7.28
C LEU A 16 19.93 -0.45 -8.11
N VAL A 17 19.83 -0.87 -9.38
CA VAL A 17 20.97 -0.85 -10.32
C VAL A 17 21.47 0.58 -10.52
N TYR A 18 20.55 1.52 -10.75
CA TYR A 18 20.86 2.93 -11.00
C TYR A 18 21.62 3.60 -9.85
N VAL A 19 21.22 3.35 -8.59
CA VAL A 19 21.91 3.90 -7.40
C VAL A 19 23.18 3.13 -7.04
N GLY A 20 23.58 2.13 -7.83
CA GLY A 20 24.80 1.36 -7.59
C GLY A 20 24.71 0.42 -6.40
N TYR A 21 23.54 -0.20 -6.15
CA TYR A 21 23.39 -1.20 -5.09
C TYR A 21 24.42 -2.33 -5.25
N SER A 22 25.30 -2.47 -4.26
CA SER A 22 26.44 -3.39 -4.28
C SER A 22 26.17 -4.74 -3.61
N GLY A 23 24.97 -4.93 -3.07
CA GLY A 23 24.57 -6.19 -2.44
C GLY A 23 24.04 -7.22 -3.43
N ASP A 24 23.73 -8.42 -2.93
CA ASP A 24 23.09 -9.46 -3.75
C ASP A 24 21.61 -9.12 -4.01
N PHE A 25 21.27 -8.92 -5.28
CA PHE A 25 19.92 -8.64 -5.72
C PHE A 25 18.91 -9.73 -5.35
N ASN A 26 19.34 -11.00 -5.24
CA ASN A 26 18.45 -12.10 -4.83
C ASN A 26 18.01 -11.97 -3.38
N SER A 27 18.82 -11.31 -2.54
CA SER A 27 18.49 -11.02 -1.14
C SER A 27 17.71 -9.71 -0.97
N ALA A 28 17.76 -8.81 -1.96
CA ALA A 28 17.10 -7.51 -1.91
C ALA A 28 15.57 -7.59 -2.09
N PHE A 29 15.08 -8.65 -2.75
CA PHE A 29 13.65 -8.89 -2.98
C PHE A 29 13.20 -10.20 -2.36
N THR A 30 12.02 -10.22 -1.77
CA THR A 30 11.42 -11.44 -1.22
C THR A 30 10.06 -11.67 -1.85
N ILE A 31 9.92 -12.79 -2.57
CA ILE A 31 8.63 -13.24 -3.09
C ILE A 31 7.86 -13.90 -1.95
N THR A 32 6.70 -13.34 -1.61
CA THR A 32 5.84 -13.88 -0.56
C THR A 32 4.94 -14.98 -1.13
N ARG A 33 4.60 -15.97 -0.29
CA ARG A 33 3.70 -17.06 -0.72
C ARG A 33 2.27 -16.56 -0.95
N LYS A 34 1.48 -17.37 -1.67
CA LYS A 34 0.08 -17.04 -1.98
C LYS A 34 -0.73 -16.72 -0.72
N ARG A 35 -1.44 -15.59 -0.72
CA ARG A 35 -2.29 -15.11 0.40
C ARG A 35 -3.31 -16.13 0.91
N ARG A 36 -3.85 -16.99 0.02
CA ARG A 36 -4.78 -18.06 0.41
C ARG A 36 -4.17 -19.03 1.43
N VAL A 37 -2.86 -19.29 1.34
CA VAL A 37 -2.14 -20.14 2.30
C VAL A 37 -2.06 -19.48 3.67
N ASP A 38 -1.74 -18.18 3.71
CA ASP A 38 -1.71 -17.40 4.96
C ASP A 38 -3.07 -17.36 5.64
N ARG A 39 -4.15 -17.12 4.86
CA ARG A 39 -5.51 -17.12 5.39
C ARG A 39 -5.93 -18.48 5.94
N LYS A 40 -5.55 -19.59 5.29
CA LYS A 40 -5.84 -20.93 5.81
C LYS A 40 -5.09 -21.21 7.12
N LYS A 41 -3.86 -20.70 7.26
CA LYS A 41 -3.01 -20.89 8.45
C LYS A 41 -3.24 -19.85 9.54
N GLN A 42 -4.01 -18.79 9.28
CA GLN A 42 -4.13 -17.61 10.15
C GLN A 42 -2.77 -17.04 10.58
N GLN A 43 -1.77 -17.15 9.69
CA GLN A 43 -0.40 -16.73 9.97
C GLN A 43 0.26 -16.26 8.66
N THR A 44 0.90 -15.09 8.71
CA THR A 44 1.62 -14.52 7.57
C THR A 44 3.02 -14.08 7.97
N GLN A 45 3.96 -14.26 7.05
CA GLN A 45 5.32 -13.72 7.14
C GLN A 45 5.47 -12.41 6.35
N ARG A 46 4.36 -11.89 5.80
CA ARG A 46 4.37 -10.62 5.06
C ARG A 46 4.63 -9.46 6.02
N ASN A 47 5.42 -8.50 5.54
CA ASN A 47 5.71 -7.26 6.25
C ASN A 47 5.10 -6.03 5.58
N VAL A 48 4.52 -6.17 4.39
CA VAL A 48 3.90 -5.06 3.65
C VAL A 48 2.45 -5.41 3.36
N PHE A 49 1.53 -4.54 3.80
CA PHE A 49 0.09 -4.68 3.62
C PHE A 49 -0.52 -3.46 2.95
N GLN A 50 -1.42 -3.67 2.00
CA GLN A 50 -2.08 -2.60 1.27
C GLN A 50 -3.55 -2.48 1.65
N CYS A 51 -3.97 -1.27 2.04
CA CYS A 51 -5.34 -0.95 2.37
C CYS A 51 -5.94 0.01 1.36
N TYR A 52 -7.14 -0.29 0.88
CA TYR A 52 -7.89 0.62 0.01
C TYR A 52 -8.85 1.46 0.85
N VAL A 53 -8.78 2.77 0.71
CA VAL A 53 -9.56 3.75 1.46
C VAL A 53 -10.69 4.26 0.56
N PHE A 54 -11.91 3.84 0.87
CA PHE A 54 -13.14 4.19 0.19
C PHE A 54 -13.94 5.22 0.97
N GLY A 55 -14.84 5.93 0.29
CA GLY A 55 -15.71 6.94 0.89
C GLY A 55 -16.12 8.02 -0.13
N PRO A 56 -17.20 8.76 0.13
CA PRO A 56 -17.66 9.83 -0.76
C PRO A 56 -16.67 11.00 -0.84
N LYS A 57 -16.83 11.87 -1.83
CA LYS A 57 -16.09 13.13 -1.89
C LYS A 57 -16.36 13.95 -0.63
N GLY A 58 -15.29 14.39 0.04
CA GLY A 58 -15.39 15.18 1.28
C GLY A 58 -15.40 14.37 2.58
N SER A 59 -15.44 13.04 2.57
CA SER A 59 -15.43 12.23 3.80
C SER A 59 -14.08 12.23 4.57
N GLY A 60 -13.08 12.97 4.12
CA GLY A 60 -11.79 13.06 4.80
C GLY A 60 -10.81 11.92 4.49
N LYS A 61 -11.03 11.12 3.43
CA LYS A 61 -10.06 10.09 2.97
C LYS A 61 -8.63 10.62 2.88
N THR A 62 -8.45 11.78 2.26
CA THR A 62 -7.13 12.40 2.10
C THR A 62 -6.54 12.86 3.42
N ALA A 63 -7.38 13.39 4.32
CA ALA A 63 -6.96 13.77 5.66
C ALA A 63 -6.47 12.55 6.46
N LEU A 64 -7.13 11.39 6.32
CA LEU A 64 -6.67 10.13 6.91
C LEU A 64 -5.29 9.73 6.38
N LEU A 65 -5.06 9.82 5.07
CA LEU A 65 -3.75 9.53 4.47
C LEU A 65 -2.66 10.50 4.96
N GLN A 66 -2.95 11.81 5.05
CA GLN A 66 -1.97 12.80 5.52
C GLN A 66 -1.67 12.62 7.01
N SER A 67 -2.69 12.41 7.84
CA SER A 67 -2.53 12.14 9.26
C SER A 67 -1.70 10.88 9.51
N PHE A 68 -1.88 9.85 8.69
CA PHE A 68 -1.07 8.63 8.74
C PHE A 68 0.43 8.87 8.45
N LEU A 69 0.76 9.95 7.73
CA LEU A 69 2.13 10.40 7.48
C LEU A 69 2.61 11.46 8.49
N GLY A 70 1.80 11.82 9.48
CA GLY A 70 2.10 12.91 10.43
C GLY A 70 2.05 14.31 9.81
N ARG A 71 1.30 14.49 8.71
CA ARG A 71 1.17 15.76 7.97
C ARG A 71 -0.19 16.40 8.21
N GLN A 72 -0.28 17.72 8.02
CA GLN A 72 -1.56 18.41 8.10
C GLN A 72 -2.37 18.18 6.81
N PRO A 73 -3.71 18.10 6.87
CA PRO A 73 -4.54 17.91 5.68
C PRO A 73 -4.38 19.02 4.62
N SER A 74 -4.05 20.25 5.06
CA SER A 74 -3.76 21.40 4.19
C SER A 74 -2.55 21.20 3.29
N ASP A 75 -1.65 20.28 3.65
CA ASP A 75 -0.42 20.01 2.90
C ASP A 75 -0.68 19.10 1.68
N ALA A 76 -1.92 18.62 1.52
CA ALA A 76 -2.30 17.79 0.40
C ALA A 76 -2.34 18.60 -0.90
N LEU A 77 -1.36 18.36 -1.77
CA LEU A 77 -1.36 18.94 -3.11
C LEU A 77 -2.55 18.40 -3.94
N PRO A 78 -3.26 19.25 -4.69
CA PRO A 78 -4.20 18.79 -5.69
C PRO A 78 -3.40 18.05 -6.77
N THR A 79 -3.72 16.78 -6.96
CA THR A 79 -3.06 15.97 -7.97
C THR A 79 -4.08 15.01 -8.56
N ASN A 80 -4.06 14.91 -9.89
CA ASN A 80 -4.91 14.05 -10.71
C ASN A 80 -4.36 12.60 -10.77
N SER A 81 -3.54 12.18 -9.81
CA SER A 81 -2.89 10.87 -9.77
C SER A 81 -3.28 10.08 -8.53
N ASP A 82 -3.01 8.78 -8.56
CA ASP A 82 -3.23 7.87 -7.44
C ASP A 82 -2.57 8.38 -6.16
N ARG A 83 -3.34 8.44 -5.07
CA ARG A 83 -2.84 8.87 -3.76
C ARG A 83 -2.49 7.67 -2.90
N PHE A 84 -1.22 7.60 -2.53
CA PHE A 84 -0.70 6.60 -1.62
C PHE A 84 -0.09 7.25 -0.39
N ALA A 85 -0.22 6.59 0.75
CA ALA A 85 0.53 6.88 1.96
C ALA A 85 1.12 5.58 2.49
N ALA A 86 2.43 5.52 2.71
CA ALA A 86 3.11 4.34 3.23
C ALA A 86 3.87 4.72 4.50
N ASN A 87 3.62 4.00 5.58
CA ASN A 87 4.31 4.22 6.85
C ASN A 87 4.55 2.88 7.56
N THR A 88 5.50 2.88 8.50
CA THR A 88 5.75 1.75 9.39
C THR A 88 4.80 1.85 10.59
N VAL A 89 4.17 0.74 10.91
CA VAL A 89 3.30 0.56 12.08
C VAL A 89 3.85 -0.58 12.94
N GLU A 90 3.63 -0.50 14.24
CA GLU A 90 4.04 -1.50 15.21
C GLU A 90 2.78 -2.00 15.94
N PRO A 91 2.20 -3.15 15.52
CA PRO A 91 1.08 -3.76 16.21
C PRO A 91 1.47 -4.21 17.62
N SER A 92 0.48 -4.65 18.40
CA SER A 92 0.66 -5.09 19.79
C SER A 92 1.60 -6.29 19.97
N ASP A 93 1.92 -7.01 18.88
CA ASP A 93 2.90 -8.09 18.87
C ASP A 93 4.36 -7.61 18.79
N GLY A 94 4.59 -6.30 18.72
CA GLY A 94 5.91 -5.68 18.66
C GLY A 94 6.61 -5.81 17.30
N THR A 95 5.93 -6.36 16.28
CA THR A 95 6.52 -6.51 14.95
C THR A 95 6.41 -5.23 14.14
N ARG A 96 7.45 -4.86 13.40
CA ARG A 96 7.37 -3.71 12.48
C ARG A 96 6.80 -4.15 11.14
N LYS A 97 5.71 -3.51 10.71
CA LYS A 97 5.04 -3.75 9.44
C LYS A 97 4.92 -2.44 8.65
N THR A 98 4.99 -2.50 7.34
CA THR A 98 4.66 -1.38 6.47
C THR A 98 3.20 -1.47 6.06
N LEU A 99 2.42 -0.43 6.38
CA LEU A 99 1.06 -0.28 5.92
C LEU A 99 1.02 0.75 4.80
N VAL A 100 0.40 0.39 3.68
CA VAL A 100 0.23 1.22 2.49
C VAL A 100 -1.24 1.53 2.31
N LEU A 101 -1.65 2.77 2.53
CA LEU A 101 -2.98 3.26 2.22
C LEU A 101 -3.02 3.75 0.77
N ARG A 102 -4.05 3.32 0.02
CA ARG A 102 -4.39 3.84 -1.29
C ARG A 102 -5.78 4.48 -1.21
N GLU A 103 -5.88 5.77 -1.48
CA GLU A 103 -7.19 6.41 -1.61
C GLU A 103 -7.82 5.98 -2.93
N ILE A 104 -9.08 5.53 -2.87
CA ILE A 104 -9.88 5.22 -4.06
C ILE A 104 -10.83 6.39 -4.32
N PRO A 105 -10.71 7.11 -5.45
CA PRO A 105 -11.67 8.13 -5.83
C PRO A 105 -13.07 7.54 -6.00
N GLU A 106 -14.10 8.32 -5.64
CA GLU A 106 -15.50 7.86 -5.71
C GLU A 106 -15.90 7.39 -7.12
N GLY A 107 -15.42 8.08 -8.17
CA GLY A 107 -15.67 7.71 -9.56
C GLY A 107 -15.04 6.38 -9.99
N ASP A 108 -13.96 5.97 -9.33
CA ASP A 108 -13.20 4.77 -9.69
C ASP A 108 -13.68 3.52 -8.97
N VAL A 109 -14.57 3.65 -7.97
CA VAL A 109 -15.06 2.51 -7.18
C VAL A 109 -15.73 1.47 -8.07
N ARG A 110 -16.58 1.90 -9.01
CA ARG A 110 -17.32 0.97 -9.88
C ARG A 110 -16.38 0.20 -10.81
N SER A 111 -15.41 0.87 -11.43
CA SER A 111 -14.43 0.22 -12.32
C SER A 111 -13.53 -0.74 -11.53
N LEU A 112 -13.11 -0.35 -10.33
CA LEU A 112 -12.31 -1.17 -9.43
C LEU A 112 -13.04 -2.46 -9.01
N LEU A 113 -14.32 -2.36 -8.66
CA LEU A 113 -15.12 -3.51 -8.21
C LEU A 113 -15.50 -4.47 -9.35
N ASN A 114 -15.58 -3.97 -10.59
CA ASN A 114 -15.89 -4.79 -11.76
C ASN A 114 -14.75 -5.76 -12.13
N ASN A 115 -13.50 -5.46 -11.76
CA ASN A 115 -12.36 -6.33 -12.00
C ASN A 115 -11.80 -6.89 -10.68
N LYS A 116 -11.96 -8.21 -10.48
CA LYS A 116 -11.41 -8.91 -9.31
C LYS A 116 -9.89 -8.79 -9.19
N GLU A 117 -9.18 -8.65 -10.30
CA GLU A 117 -7.72 -8.51 -10.32
C GLU A 117 -7.29 -7.16 -9.75
N SER A 118 -8.08 -6.10 -9.96
CA SER A 118 -7.84 -4.77 -9.38
C SER A 118 -7.90 -4.77 -7.85
N LEU A 119 -8.59 -5.75 -7.25
CA LEU A 119 -8.66 -5.96 -5.80
C LEU A 119 -7.62 -6.95 -5.28
N ALA A 120 -6.89 -7.66 -6.15
CA ALA A 120 -5.90 -8.64 -5.73
C ALA A 120 -4.81 -8.03 -4.80
N PRO A 121 -4.32 -6.78 -5.02
CA PRO A 121 -3.35 -6.16 -4.12
C PRO A 121 -3.95 -5.79 -2.75
N CYS A 122 -5.25 -5.49 -2.67
CA CYS A 122 -5.93 -5.04 -1.46
C CYS A 122 -5.96 -6.13 -0.37
N ASP A 123 -5.29 -5.89 0.75
CA ASP A 123 -5.30 -6.74 1.95
C ASP A 123 -6.50 -6.42 2.86
N ALA A 124 -6.86 -5.15 2.99
CA ALA A 124 -8.00 -4.67 3.77
C ALA A 124 -8.69 -3.45 3.12
N ALA A 125 -10.00 -3.34 3.30
CA ALA A 125 -10.77 -2.18 2.86
C ALA A 125 -11.14 -1.31 4.07
N VAL A 126 -10.93 -0.01 3.94
CA VAL A 126 -11.27 1.01 4.94
C VAL A 126 -12.37 1.88 4.33
N PHE A 127 -13.50 2.01 5.03
CA PHE A 127 -14.62 2.84 4.60
C PHE A 127 -14.72 4.06 5.50
N VAL A 128 -14.55 5.24 4.91
CA VAL A 128 -14.61 6.54 5.60
C VAL A 128 -15.90 7.23 5.19
N TYR A 129 -16.70 7.63 6.18
CA TYR A 129 -18.02 8.22 6.00
C TYR A 129 -18.06 9.66 6.55
#